data_AF-A0A101WM14-F1
#
_entry.id   AF-A0A101WM14-F1
#
_cell.length_a   1.000
_cell.length_b   1.000
_cell.length_c   1.000
_cell.angle_alpha   90.00
_cell.angle_beta   90.00
_cell.angle_gamma   90.00
#
_symmetry.space_group_name_H-M   'P 1'
#
loop_
_entity.id
_entity.type
_entity.pdbx_description
1 polymer ?
#
loop_
_entity_poly.entity_id
_entity_poly.type
_entity_poly.pdbx_seq_one_letter_code
_entity_poly.pdbx_strand_id
1 'polypeptide(L)'
;MRRLAASILALALLVLSATPVFGAVDQGKLKEIKALNQQMYSIKAQIIDKEVEAGILDQAKAEKIKNAMQERQQRIEQDIDKGEFHGFGYKKGCCRKSSDAQKTE
;
A
#
# COMPACT_ATOMS: atom_id res chain seq x y z
N MET A 1 24.77 -20.17 29.75
CA MET A 1 24.84 -19.24 28.59
C MET A 1 25.42 -19.88 27.30
N ARG A 2 26.45 -20.74 27.35
CA ARG A 2 27.05 -21.32 26.13
C ARG A 2 26.10 -22.18 25.25
N ARG A 3 25.09 -22.83 25.84
CA ARG A 3 24.11 -23.65 25.10
C ARG A 3 22.99 -22.84 24.42
N LEU A 4 22.69 -21.63 24.91
CA LEU A 4 21.70 -20.73 24.33
C LEU A 4 22.26 -20.00 23.10
N ALA A 5 23.55 -19.66 23.13
CA ALA A 5 24.21 -19.03 21.98
C ALA A 5 24.26 -19.97 20.77
N ALA A 6 24.49 -21.27 20.99
CA ALA A 6 24.52 -22.27 19.93
C ALA A 6 23.12 -22.50 19.31
N SER A 7 22.04 -22.46 20.11
CA SER A 7 20.68 -22.61 19.60
C SER A 7 20.21 -21.39 18.81
N ILE A 8 20.60 -20.18 19.21
CA ILE A 8 20.29 -18.94 18.48
C ILE A 8 21.02 -18.92 17.12
N LEU A 9 22.27 -19.38 17.07
CA LEU A 9 23.04 -19.45 15.83
C LEU A 9 22.43 -20.46 14.84
N ALA A 10 21.95 -21.60 15.33
CA ALA A 10 21.29 -22.61 14.49
C ALA A 10 19.93 -22.12 13.93
N LEU A 11 19.18 -21.34 14.72
CA LEU A 11 17.95 -20.68 14.26
C LEU A 11 18.22 -19.62 13.19
N ALA A 12 19.31 -18.86 13.31
CA ALA A 12 19.69 -17.86 12.31
C ALA A 12 20.12 -18.47 10.96
N LEU A 13 20.75 -19.66 10.98
CA LEU A 13 21.18 -20.36 9.78
C LEU A 13 20.01 -20.99 8.99
N LEU A 14 18.90 -21.32 9.65
CA LEU A 14 17.71 -21.92 9.02
C LEU A 14 16.89 -20.93 8.16
N VAL A 15 17.12 -19.62 8.31
CA VAL A 15 16.39 -18.57 7.56
C VAL A 15 17.02 -18.32 6.17
N LEU A 16 18.21 -18.85 5.90
CA LEU A 16 18.98 -18.55 4.68
C LEU A 16 18.60 -19.39 3.44
N SER A 17 17.74 -20.41 3.57
CA SER A 17 17.39 -21.29 2.44
C SER A 17 16.03 -21.02 1.81
N ALA A 18 15.26 -20.04 2.29
CA ALA A 18 14.01 -19.66 1.67
C ALA A 18 14.25 -18.68 0.52
N THR A 19 14.82 -19.17 -0.59
CA THR A 19 14.79 -18.42 -1.85
C THR A 19 13.34 -18.38 -2.33
N PRO A 20 12.67 -17.22 -2.40
CA PRO A 20 11.32 -17.16 -2.93
C PRO A 20 11.36 -17.67 -4.38
N VAL A 21 10.56 -18.69 -4.67
CA VAL A 21 10.32 -19.15 -6.04
C VAL A 21 9.51 -18.05 -6.72
N PHE A 22 10.19 -17.17 -7.45
CA PHE A 22 9.56 -16.19 -8.32
C PHE A 22 8.77 -16.94 -9.40
N GLY A 23 7.45 -17.05 -9.24
CA GLY A 23 6.61 -17.73 -10.22
C GLY A 23 5.12 -17.78 -9.89
N ALA A 24 4.76 -17.90 -8.61
CA ALA A 24 3.36 -17.85 -8.17
C ALA A 24 3.18 -16.79 -7.09
N VAL A 25 2.13 -15.97 -7.22
CA VAL A 25 1.79 -14.98 -6.19
C VAL A 25 1.32 -15.73 -4.94
N ASP A 26 2.05 -15.55 -3.85
CA ASP A 26 1.72 -16.15 -2.55
C ASP A 26 0.45 -15.50 -1.97
N GLN A 27 -0.64 -16.26 -1.96
CA GLN A 27 -1.95 -15.82 -1.48
C GLN A 27 -1.96 -15.53 0.03
N GLY A 28 -1.09 -16.18 0.81
CA GLY A 28 -0.90 -15.87 2.23
C GLY A 28 -0.28 -14.49 2.41
N LYS A 29 0.75 -14.18 1.63
CA LYS A 29 1.40 -12.86 1.64
C LYS A 29 0.50 -11.75 1.08
N LEU A 30 -0.36 -12.03 0.11
CA LEU A 30 -1.37 -11.05 -0.33
C LEU A 30 -2.35 -10.68 0.79
N LYS A 31 -2.80 -11.65 1.60
CA LYS A 31 -3.67 -11.37 2.75
C LYS A 31 -2.97 -10.49 3.79
N GLU A 32 -1.69 -10.76 4.07
CA GLU A 32 -0.86 -9.90 4.94
C GLU A 32 -0.76 -8.48 4.37
N ILE A 33 -0.50 -8.33 3.06
CA ILE A 33 -0.45 -7.03 2.37
C ILE A 33 -1.80 -6.30 2.44
N LYS A 34 -2.93 -7.02 2.29
CA LYS A 34 -4.27 -6.45 2.41
C LYS A 34 -4.50 -5.88 3.82
N ALA A 35 -4.19 -6.65 4.85
CA ALA A 35 -4.31 -6.21 6.24
C ALA A 35 -3.44 -4.97 6.54
N LEU A 36 -2.20 -4.94 6.03
CA LEU A 36 -1.32 -3.77 6.18
C LEU A 36 -1.87 -2.53 5.45
N ASN A 37 -2.46 -2.68 4.27
CA ASN A 37 -3.09 -1.56 3.57
C ASN A 37 -4.31 -1.02 4.34
N GLN A 38 -5.10 -1.90 4.95
CA GLN A 38 -6.23 -1.49 5.80
C GLN A 38 -5.76 -0.72 7.03
N GLN A 39 -4.72 -1.20 7.72
CA GLN A 39 -4.12 -0.47 8.84
C GLN A 39 -3.59 0.90 8.41
N MET A 40 -2.91 0.97 7.26
CA MET A 40 -2.42 2.22 6.68
C MET A 40 -3.55 3.22 6.41
N TYR A 41 -4.68 2.75 5.87
CA TYR A 41 -5.86 3.58 5.66
C TYR A 41 -6.40 4.14 6.98
N SER A 42 -6.56 3.30 8.00
CA SER A 42 -7.04 3.73 9.32
C SER A 42 -6.12 4.78 9.94
N ILE A 43 -4.80 4.59 9.88
CA ILE A 43 -3.83 5.55 10.40
C ILE A 43 -3.95 6.89 9.65
N LYS A 44 -4.04 6.88 8.33
CA LYS A 44 -4.17 8.11 7.53
C LYS A 44 -5.48 8.85 7.83
N ALA A 45 -6.59 8.15 8.02
CA ALA A 45 -7.86 8.76 8.40
C ALA A 45 -7.73 9.46 9.77
N GLN A 46 -7.12 8.80 10.75
CA GLN A 46 -6.86 9.41 12.06
C GLN A 46 -5.94 10.63 11.97
N ILE A 47 -4.92 10.60 11.12
CA ILE A 47 -4.05 11.78 10.88
C ILE A 47 -4.88 12.95 10.35
N ILE A 48 -5.75 12.72 9.38
CA ILE A 48 -6.63 13.77 8.82
C ILE A 48 -7.54 14.34 9.90
N ASP A 49 -8.15 13.50 10.72
CA ASP A 49 -8.99 13.98 11.82
C ASP A 49 -8.17 14.82 12.81
N LYS A 50 -6.92 14.44 13.10
CA LYS A 50 -5.99 15.23 13.93
C LYS A 50 -5.52 16.52 13.26
N GLU A 51 -5.37 16.55 11.94
CA GLU A 51 -5.09 17.79 11.20
C GLU A 51 -6.26 18.78 11.30
N VAL A 52 -7.50 18.29 11.34
CA VAL A 52 -8.67 19.13 11.59
C VAL A 52 -8.71 19.63 13.02
N GLU A 53 -8.51 18.75 14.00
CA GLU A 53 -8.43 19.15 15.42
C GLU A 53 -7.33 20.19 15.67
N ALA A 54 -6.20 20.08 14.97
CA ALA A 54 -5.10 21.04 15.02
C ALA A 54 -5.36 22.35 14.25
N GLY A 55 -6.50 22.47 13.53
CA GLY A 55 -6.83 23.62 12.70
C GLY A 55 -5.97 23.77 11.44
N ILE A 56 -5.19 22.74 11.09
CA ILE A 56 -4.36 22.70 9.88
C ILE A 56 -5.25 22.47 8.66
N LEU A 57 -6.29 21.66 8.82
CA LEU A 57 -7.21 21.27 7.77
C LEU A 57 -8.64 21.65 8.12
N ASP A 58 -9.40 22.10 7.12
CA ASP A 58 -10.83 22.37 7.27
C ASP A 58 -11.65 21.07 7.21
N GLN A 59 -12.74 20.98 7.97
CA GLN A 59 -13.60 19.79 8.02
C GLN A 59 -14.12 19.40 6.61
N ALA A 60 -14.52 20.37 5.77
CA ALA A 60 -15.03 20.07 4.44
C ALA A 60 -13.92 19.56 3.51
N LYS A 61 -12.67 19.97 3.74
CA LYS A 61 -11.51 19.42 3.02
C LYS A 61 -11.16 18.02 3.52
N ALA A 62 -11.20 17.79 4.83
CA ALA A 62 -10.96 16.49 5.43
C ALA A 62 -11.92 15.42 4.90
N GLU A 63 -13.21 15.72 4.82
CA GLU A 63 -14.21 14.82 4.25
C GLU A 63 -13.91 14.48 2.78
N LYS A 64 -13.54 15.47 1.96
CA LYS A 64 -13.14 15.24 0.57
C LYS A 64 -11.93 14.32 0.46
N ILE A 65 -10.93 14.51 1.33
CA ILE A 65 -9.72 13.67 1.34
C ILE A 65 -10.06 12.25 1.80
N LYS A 66 -10.85 12.08 2.86
CA LYS A 66 -11.27 10.77 3.37
C LYS A 66 -12.06 9.99 2.30
N ASN A 67 -12.95 10.65 1.57
CA ASN A 67 -13.69 10.04 0.45
C ASN A 67 -12.74 9.57 -0.67
N ALA A 68 -11.83 10.44 -1.13
CA ALA A 68 -10.86 10.07 -2.16
C ALA A 68 -9.93 8.92 -1.72
N MET A 69 -9.55 8.91 -0.44
CA MET A 69 -8.78 7.82 0.15
C MET A 69 -9.57 6.50 0.19
N GLN A 70 -10.85 6.55 0.51
CA GLN A 70 -11.71 5.36 0.54
C GLN A 70 -11.84 4.73 -0.85
N GLU A 71 -12.07 5.54 -1.89
CA GLU A 71 -12.12 5.05 -3.28
C GLU A 71 -10.78 4.40 -3.69
N ARG A 72 -9.66 5.01 -3.31
CA ARG A 72 -8.34 4.45 -3.58
C ARG A 72 -8.12 3.14 -2.83
N GLN A 73 -8.54 3.06 -1.57
CA GLN A 73 -8.41 1.86 -0.75
C GLN A 73 -9.19 0.69 -1.37
N GLN A 74 -10.42 0.93 -1.83
CA GLN A 74 -11.22 -0.09 -2.50
C GLN A 74 -10.55 -0.62 -3.77
N ARG A 75 -9.93 0.25 -4.58
CA ARG A 75 -9.18 -0.18 -5.77
C ARG A 75 -7.98 -1.05 -5.41
N ILE A 76 -7.21 -0.65 -4.39
CA ILE A 76 -6.06 -1.44 -3.92
C ILE A 76 -6.51 -2.81 -3.43
N GLU A 77 -7.62 -2.88 -2.67
CA GLU A 77 -8.15 -4.16 -2.19
C GLU A 77 -8.63 -5.05 -3.34
N GLN A 78 -9.31 -4.49 -4.34
CA GLN A 78 -9.73 -5.23 -5.54
C GLN A 78 -8.54 -5.75 -6.35
N ASP A 79 -7.48 -4.97 -6.48
CA ASP A 79 -6.27 -5.40 -7.19
C ASP A 79 -5.59 -6.54 -6.41
N ILE A 80 -5.46 -6.40 -5.09
CA ILE A 80 -4.89 -7.46 -4.23
C ILE A 80 -5.71 -8.75 -4.32
N ASP A 81 -7.04 -8.65 -4.34
CA ASP A 81 -7.94 -9.81 -4.47
C ASP A 81 -7.80 -10.50 -5.83
N LYS A 82 -7.36 -9.79 -6.88
CA LYS A 82 -7.00 -10.37 -8.20
C LYS A 82 -5.58 -10.94 -8.24
N GLY A 83 -4.84 -10.83 -7.13
CA GLY A 83 -3.43 -11.22 -7.07
C GLY A 83 -2.46 -10.17 -7.60
N GLU A 84 -2.94 -8.96 -7.85
CA GLU A 84 -2.16 -7.85 -8.39
C GLU A 84 -1.86 -6.84 -7.28
N PHE A 85 -0.59 -6.62 -6.96
CA PHE A 85 -0.20 -5.51 -6.09
C PHE A 85 0.93 -4.73 -6.74
N HIS A 86 0.65 -3.49 -7.12
CA HIS A 86 1.59 -2.64 -7.88
C HIS A 86 2.42 -1.71 -6.98
N GLY A 87 2.33 -1.86 -5.66
CA GLY A 87 3.06 -1.05 -4.68
C GLY A 87 2.56 0.38 -4.56
N PHE A 88 3.33 1.21 -3.83
CA PHE A 88 2.97 2.62 -3.53
C PHE A 88 3.36 3.61 -4.65
N GLY A 89 3.73 3.11 -5.83
CA GLY A 89 4.19 3.93 -6.95
C GLY A 89 3.07 4.47 -7.84
N TYR A 90 3.32 5.60 -8.49
CA TYR A 90 2.50 6.08 -9.60
C TYR A 90 2.58 5.06 -10.73
N LYS A 91 1.45 4.58 -11.26
CA LYS A 91 1.43 3.97 -12.60
C LYS A 91 2.03 4.99 -13.55
N LYS A 92 3.25 4.74 -14.04
CA LYS A 92 3.89 5.49 -15.11
C LYS A 92 3.10 5.19 -16.40
N GLY A 93 1.96 5.86 -16.56
CA GLY A 93 0.99 5.50 -17.61
C GLY A 93 -0.01 6.58 -18.00
N CYS A 94 0.09 7.78 -17.44
CA CYS A 94 -0.73 8.91 -17.86
C CYS A 94 0.15 10.08 -18.32
N CYS A 95 1.05 9.82 -19.28
CA CYS A 95 1.42 10.90 -20.20
C CYS A 95 0.12 11.27 -20.94
N ARG A 96 -0.50 12.38 -20.53
CA ARG A 96 -1.48 13.09 -21.36
C ARG A 96 -0.84 13.25 -22.74
N LYS A 97 -1.30 12.51 -23.74
CA LYS A 97 -1.18 12.98 -25.13
C LYS A 97 -2.02 14.25 -25.18
N SER A 98 -1.37 15.40 -25.18
CA SER A 98 -1.98 16.62 -25.71
C SER A 98 -2.25 16.35 -27.18
N SER A 99 -3.50 16.03 -27.50
CA SER A 99 -3.95 16.07 -28.88
C SER A 99 -4.08 17.55 -29.26
N ASP A 100 -2.95 18.15 -29.65
CA ASP A 100 -2.98 19.26 -30.59
C ASP A 100 -3.54 18.71 -31.89
N ALA A 101 -4.79 19.07 -32.22
CA ALA A 101 -5.29 19.28 -33.58
C ALA A 101 -6.83 19.33 -33.58
N GLN A 102 -7.38 20.51 -33.42
CA GLN A 102 -8.39 20.94 -34.38
C GLN A 102 -8.34 22.46 -34.48
N LYS A 103 -7.61 22.92 -35.51
CA LYS A 103 -7.71 24.28 -36.03
C LYS A 103 -9.18 24.56 -36.36
N THR A 104 -9.70 25.61 -35.75
CA THR A 104 -10.80 26.40 -36.30
C THR A 104 -10.29 27.23 -37.48
N GLU A 105 -11.19 27.41 -38.45
CA GLU A 105 -11.14 28.21 -39.69
C GLU A 105 -10.47 27.58 -40.92
#